data_AF-A0A955Z722-F1
#
_entry.id   AF-A0A955Z722-F1
#
_cell.length_a   1.000
_cell.length_b   1.000
_cell.length_c   1.000
_cell.angle_alpha   90.00
_cell.angle_beta   90.00
_cell.angle_gamma   90.00
#
_symmetry.space_group_name_H-M   'P 1'
#
loop_
_entity.id
_entity.type
_entity.pdbx_description
1 polymer ?
#
loop_
_entity_poly.entity_id
_entity_poly.type
_entity_poly.pdbx_seq_one_letter_code
_entity_poly.pdbx_strand_id
1 'polypeptide(L)' 'LAAKPKSVWLQQGIRDDAFARALADAGITVVQDRCLLVELKVREALARRRNQT' A
#
# COMPACT_ATOMS: atom_id res chain seq x y z
N LEU A 1 -3.04 -19.04 -4.09
CA LEU A 1 -3.78 -17.81 -3.72
C LEU A 1 -4.98 -17.65 -4.65
N ALA A 2 -6.14 -18.23 -4.30
CA ALA A 2 -7.28 -18.36 -5.22
C ALA A 2 -7.95 -17.03 -5.59
N ALA A 3 -8.09 -16.10 -4.64
CA ALA A 3 -8.73 -14.79 -4.89
C ALA A 3 -7.88 -13.83 -5.74
N LYS A 4 -6.55 -14.02 -5.74
CA LYS A 4 -5.55 -13.25 -6.52
C LYS A 4 -5.89 -11.74 -6.68
N PRO A 5 -6.04 -10.98 -5.58
CA PRO A 5 -6.30 -9.55 -5.67
C PRO A 5 -5.13 -8.84 -6.36
N LYS A 6 -5.39 -7.65 -6.93
CA LYS A 6 -4.31 -6.82 -7.50
C LYS A 6 -3.34 -6.31 -6.44
N SER A 7 -3.84 -6.07 -5.23
CA SER A 7 -3.04 -5.55 -4.13
C SER A 7 -3.59 -5.98 -2.77
N VAL A 8 -2.70 -6.03 -1.78
CA VAL A 8 -3.00 -6.24 -0.36
C VAL A 8 -2.36 -5.12 0.46
N TRP A 9 -3.09 -4.62 1.45
CA TRP A 9 -2.66 -3.53 2.33
C TRP A 9 -2.71 -3.98 3.78
N LEU A 10 -1.55 -4.07 4.44
CA LEU A 10 -1.46 -4.27 5.88
C LEU A 10 -1.42 -2.88 6.54
N GLN A 11 -2.39 -2.62 7.41
CA GLN A 11 -2.51 -1.34 8.11
C GLN A 11 -1.27 -1.06 8.97
N GLN A 12 -1.13 0.20 9.40
CA GLN A 12 -0.07 0.62 10.30
C GLN A 12 -0.01 -0.29 11.54
N GLY A 13 1.20 -0.70 11.91
CA GLY A 13 1.47 -1.63 12.99
C GLY A 13 1.32 -3.11 12.61
N ILE A 14 0.83 -3.44 11.41
CA ILE A 14 0.74 -4.81 10.90
C ILE A 14 1.85 -5.03 9.86
N ARG A 15 2.73 -5.99 10.15
CA ARG A 15 3.84 -6.39 9.27
C ARG A 15 4.09 -7.89 9.37
N ASP A 16 4.25 -8.52 8.20
CA ASP A 16 4.70 -9.90 8.04
C ASP A 16 5.45 -10.01 6.71
N ASP A 17 6.78 -10.05 6.80
CA ASP A 17 7.64 -10.05 5.62
C ASP A 17 7.58 -11.36 4.83
N ALA A 18 7.32 -12.49 5.49
CA ALA A 18 7.19 -13.78 4.82
C ALA A 18 5.87 -13.85 4.03
N PHE A 19 4.77 -13.38 4.63
CA PHE A 19 3.49 -13.22 3.95
C PHE A 19 3.60 -12.28 2.75
N ALA A 20 4.22 -11.12 2.94
CA ALA A 20 4.40 -10.13 1.88
C ALA A 20 5.23 -10.71 0.71
N ARG A 21 6.28 -11.48 1.02
CA ARG A 21 7.11 -12.13 0.00
C ARG A 21 6.31 -13.16 -0.80
N ALA A 22 5.56 -14.04 -0.14
CA ALA A 22 4.76 -15.06 -0.82
C ALA A 22 3.70 -14.45 -1.76
N LEU A 23 3.09 -13.32 -1.37
CA LEU A 23 2.15 -12.59 -2.22
C LEU A 23 2.84 -11.87 -3.38
N ALA A 24 3.99 -11.23 -3.12
CA ALA A 24 4.77 -10.55 -4.15
C ALA A 24 5.26 -11.53 -5.23
N ASP A 25 5.73 -12.71 -4.83
CA ASP A 25 6.14 -13.78 -5.76
C ASP A 25 4.95 -14.29 -6.61
N ALA A 26 3.73 -14.16 -6.09
CA ALA A 26 2.50 -14.44 -6.84
C ALA A 26 2.00 -13.27 -7.72
N GLY A 27 2.74 -12.16 -7.80
CA GLY A 27 2.42 -10.98 -8.59
C GLY A 27 1.41 -10.03 -7.94
N ILE A 28 1.24 -10.10 -6.63
CA ILE A 28 0.32 -9.23 -5.87
C ILE A 28 1.12 -8.09 -5.24
N THR A 29 0.72 -6.85 -5.48
CA THR A 29 1.36 -5.70 -4.83
C THR A 29 1.03 -5.66 -3.35
N VAL A 30 2.03 -5.68 -2.48
CA VAL A 30 1.83 -5.62 -1.03
C VAL A 30 2.37 -4.30 -0.48
N VAL A 31 1.53 -3.58 0.27
CA VAL A 31 1.94 -2.45 1.11
C VAL A 31 1.84 -2.90 2.57
N GLN A 32 2.91 -2.70 3.33
CA GLN A 32 2.97 -3.06 4.75
C GLN A 32 3.20 -1.85 5.63
N ASP A 33 2.66 -1.87 6.85
CA ASP A 33 2.88 -0.85 7.89
C ASP A 33 2.58 0.58 7.44
N ARG A 34 1.44 0.78 6.76
CA ARG A 34 0.99 2.11 6.31
C ARG A 34 -0.48 2.33 6.64
N CYS A 35 -0.85 3.58 6.92
CA CYS A 35 -2.25 3.97 7.12
C CYS A 35 -2.84 4.56 5.83
N LEU A 36 -3.94 3.98 5.33
CA LEU A 36 -4.60 4.45 4.09
C LEU A 36 -5.00 5.92 4.16
N LEU A 37 -5.56 6.37 5.29
CA LEU A 37 -5.98 7.76 5.46
C LEU A 37 -4.79 8.73 5.39
N VAL A 38 -3.67 8.38 6.00
CA VAL A 38 -2.46 9.21 5.99
C VAL A 38 -1.87 9.29 4.59
N GLU A 39 -1.73 8.15 3.90
CA GLU A 39 -1.24 8.13 2.51
C GLU A 39 -2.13 8.93 1.57
N LEU A 40 -3.46 8.87 1.76
CA LEU A 40 -4.40 9.68 0.98
C LEU A 40 -4.17 11.19 1.22
N LYS A 41 -4.04 11.61 2.48
CA LYS A 41 -3.76 13.02 2.82
C LYS A 41 -2.42 13.51 2.26
N VAL A 42 -1.38 12.67 2.33
CA VAL A 42 -0.07 12.99 1.73
C VAL A 42 -0.21 13.15 0.22
N ARG A 43 -0.91 12.23 -0.45
CA ARG A 43 -1.16 12.29 -1.89
C ARG A 43 -1.90 13.57 -2.29
N GLU A 44 -2.93 13.95 -1.53
CA GLU A 44 -3.69 15.18 -1.75
C GLU A 44 -2.83 16.44 -1.57
N ALA A 45 -2.03 16.50 -0.51
CA ALA A 45 -1.13 17.62 -0.25
C ALA A 45 -0.11 17.80 -1.38
N LEU A 46 0.47 16.70 -1.89
CA LEU A 46 1.39 16.73 -3.03
C LEU A 46 0.72 17.18 -4.33
N ALA A 47 -0.51 16.72 -4.59
CA ALA A 47 -1.27 17.13 -5.77
C ALA A 47 -1.58 18.64 -5.75
N ARG A 48 -1.97 19.19 -4.59
CA ARG A 48 -2.21 20.63 -4.43
C ARG A 48 -0.96 21.46 -4.72
N ARG A 49 0.21 21.02 -4.25
CA ARG A 49 1.49 21.70 -4.52
C ARG A 49 1.83 21.74 -6.01
N ARG A 50 1.65 20.62 -6.72
CA ARG A 50 1.90 20.56 -8.18
C ARG A 50 1.01 21.50 -8.97
N ASN A 51 -0.24 21.68 -8.56
CA ASN A 51 -1.20 22.54 -9.27
C ASN A 51 -1.02 24.05 -8.97
N GLN A 52 -0.07 24.41 -8.11
CA GLN A 52 0.27 25.80 -7.76
C GLN A 52 1.55 26.30 -8.44
N THR A 53 2.25 25.42 -9.17
CA THR A 53 3.47 25.74 -9.95
C THR A 53 3.11 25.84 -11.42
#